data_AF-A0A1B6AGS7-F1
#
_entry.id   AF-A0A1B6AGS7-F1
#
_cell.length_a   1.000
_cell.length_b   1.000
_cell.length_c   1.000
_cell.angle_alpha   90.00
_cell.angle_beta   90.00
_cell.angle_gamma   90.00
#
_symmetry.space_group_name_H-M   'P 1'
#
loop_
_entity.id
_entity.type
_entity.pdbx_description
1 polymer ?
#
loop_
_entity_poly.entity_id
_entity_poly.type
_entity_poly.pdbx_seq_one_letter_code
_entity_poly.pdbx_strand_id
1 'polypeptide(L)'
;MPHLDRTHRLQLISSSGLVVVDAQPPPSIPTVMQAWQKVVNVQTEPTVAVSQDLPDALKEVDRQWLSQGVKNSLFNKEGEFLISVAGPGSVDFGWTRVRWSKNASPSSMPSQDENSPEFLGMSLDGRNICAVTTEEYDYWIVVSKIQ
;
A
#
# COMPACT_ATOMS: atom_id res chain seq x y z
N MET A 1 -8.56 18.45 10.01
CA MET A 1 -7.63 17.47 10.60
C MET A 1 -6.21 18.01 10.46
N PRO A 2 -5.32 17.85 11.46
CA PRO A 2 -3.96 18.36 11.33
C PRO A 2 -3.25 17.62 10.20
N HIS A 3 -2.40 18.32 9.45
CA HIS A 3 -1.47 17.68 8.53
C HIS A 3 -0.67 16.63 9.33
N LEU A 4 -0.76 15.36 8.92
CA LEU A 4 0.12 14.33 9.47
C LEU A 4 1.55 14.71 9.08
N ASP A 5 2.35 15.10 10.06
CA ASP A 5 3.77 15.35 9.83
C ASP A 5 4.50 14.04 9.48
N ARG A 6 5.71 14.19 8.95
CA ARG A 6 6.53 13.07 8.49
C ARG A 6 6.76 12.02 9.57
N THR A 7 7.00 12.45 10.80
CA THR A 7 7.34 11.58 11.91
C THR A 7 6.15 10.70 12.26
N HIS A 8 4.96 11.28 12.36
CA HIS A 8 3.74 10.54 12.67
C HIS A 8 3.48 9.48 11.59
N ARG A 9 3.59 9.82 10.30
CA ARG A 9 3.36 8.84 9.23
C ARG A 9 4.35 7.68 9.23
N LEU A 10 5.64 7.95 9.45
CA LEU A 10 6.64 6.88 9.59
C LEU A 10 6.36 5.99 10.80
N GLN A 11 5.84 6.56 11.89
CA GLN A 11 5.44 5.82 13.07
C GLN A 11 4.23 4.92 12.79
N LEU A 12 3.23 5.40 12.04
CA LEU A 12 2.08 4.58 11.62
C LEU A 12 2.53 3.38 10.78
N ILE A 13 3.39 3.64 9.78
CA ILE A 13 3.98 2.57 8.95
C ILE A 13 4.77 1.59 9.80
N SER A 14 5.54 2.06 10.78
CA SER A 14 6.32 1.18 11.65
C SER A 14 5.42 0.34 12.58
N SER A 15 4.32 0.93 13.07
CA SER A 15 3.36 0.25 13.96
C SER A 15 2.58 -0.88 13.28
N SER A 16 2.46 -0.86 11.95
CA SER A 16 1.90 -1.97 11.17
C SER A 16 2.88 -3.12 10.97
N GLY A 17 4.06 -3.07 11.60
CA GLY A 17 5.08 -4.12 11.51
C GLY A 17 5.93 -4.04 10.25
N LEU A 18 5.75 -3.05 9.38
CA LEU A 18 6.70 -2.74 8.31
C LEU A 18 7.95 -2.09 8.90
N VAL A 19 9.13 -2.44 8.36
CA VAL A 19 10.38 -1.81 8.78
C VAL A 19 10.70 -0.67 7.82
N VAL A 20 10.66 0.57 8.31
CA VAL A 20 11.08 1.74 7.51
C VAL A 20 12.57 1.64 7.22
N VAL A 21 12.93 1.77 5.95
CA VAL A 21 14.32 1.81 5.48
C VAL A 21 14.69 3.27 5.25
N ASP A 22 15.70 3.75 5.98
CA ASP A 22 16.22 5.12 5.81
C ASP A 22 17.06 5.23 4.54
N ALA A 23 16.37 5.22 3.39
CA ALA A 23 16.94 5.44 2.08
C ALA A 23 15.93 6.18 1.21
N GLN A 24 16.43 7.11 0.40
CA GLN A 24 15.59 7.81 -0.56
C GLN A 24 15.02 6.81 -1.60
N PRO A 25 13.78 7.03 -2.07
CA PRO A 25 13.25 6.31 -3.22
C PRO A 25 14.19 6.47 -4.42
N PRO A 26 14.33 5.45 -5.28
CA PRO A 26 15.18 5.55 -6.47
C PRO A 26 14.75 6.71 -7.39
N PRO A 27 15.69 7.39 -8.05
CA PRO A 27 15.34 8.43 -9.03
C PRO A 27 14.60 7.80 -10.22
N SER A 28 13.74 8.59 -10.88
CA SER A 28 13.02 8.23 -12.10
C SER A 28 11.92 7.17 -11.97
N ILE A 29 11.46 6.87 -10.75
CA ILE A 29 10.24 6.09 -10.53
C ILE A 29 8.98 6.98 -10.69
N PRO A 30 7.81 6.40 -10.97
CA PRO A 30 6.56 7.15 -10.98
C PRO A 30 6.28 7.80 -9.63
N THR A 31 5.65 8.97 -9.66
CA THR A 31 5.20 9.65 -8.45
C THR A 31 4.06 8.89 -7.77
N VAL A 32 3.86 9.13 -6.47
CA VAL A 32 2.71 8.61 -5.72
C VAL A 32 1.39 8.93 -6.42
N MET A 33 1.22 10.16 -6.92
CA MET A 33 0.02 10.57 -7.64
C MET A 33 -0.21 9.75 -8.92
N GLN A 34 0.83 9.57 -9.74
CA GLN A 34 0.73 8.75 -10.96
C GLN A 34 0.37 7.29 -10.63
N ALA A 35 0.88 6.75 -9.51
CA ALA A 35 0.57 5.40 -9.08
C ALA A 35 -0.88 5.25 -8.61
N TRP A 36 -1.38 6.19 -7.79
CA TRP A 36 -2.77 6.19 -7.34
C TRP A 36 -3.75 6.34 -8.50
N GLN A 37 -3.47 7.22 -9.46
CA GLN A 37 -4.29 7.38 -10.67
C GLN A 37 -4.39 6.09 -11.51
N LYS A 38 -3.41 5.19 -11.40
CA LYS A 38 -3.42 3.92 -12.14
C LYS A 38 -4.35 2.87 -11.52
N VAL A 39 -4.62 2.96 -10.22
CA VAL A 39 -5.45 1.99 -9.49
C VAL A 39 -6.82 2.53 -9.11
N VAL A 40 -6.95 3.84 -8.89
CA VAL A 40 -8.23 4.50 -8.62
C VAL A 40 -8.78 5.08 -9.93
N ASN A 41 -9.48 4.25 -10.69
CA ASN A 41 -10.21 4.63 -11.89
C ASN A 41 -11.55 3.88 -11.92
N VAL A 42 -12.60 4.51 -12.47
CA VAL A 42 -13.96 3.97 -12.59
C VAL A 42 -14.00 2.63 -13.34
N GLN A 43 -13.01 2.35 -14.19
CA GLN A 43 -12.90 1.10 -14.95
C GLN A 43 -11.94 0.07 -14.34
N THR A 44 -11.33 0.35 -13.19
CA THR A 44 -10.45 -0.62 -12.53
C THR A 44 -11.29 -1.79 -12.02
N GLU A 45 -10.86 -3.01 -12.31
CA GLU A 45 -11.39 -4.23 -11.69
C GLU A 45 -10.38 -4.78 -10.68
N PRO A 46 -10.83 -5.37 -9.56
CA PRO A 46 -9.94 -5.97 -8.59
C PRO A 46 -9.29 -7.23 -9.15
N THR A 47 -8.00 -7.42 -8.84
CA THR A 47 -7.35 -8.73 -9.01
C THR A 47 -7.86 -9.73 -7.98
N VAL A 48 -8.16 -9.26 -6.77
CA VAL A 48 -8.82 -10.00 -5.71
C VAL A 48 -9.78 -9.05 -5.00
N ALA A 49 -11.02 -9.48 -4.79
CA ALA A 49 -11.98 -8.82 -3.90
C ALA A 49 -12.12 -9.64 -2.62
N VAL A 50 -12.02 -9.00 -1.46
CA VAL A 50 -12.23 -9.61 -0.15
C VAL A 50 -13.45 -8.94 0.48
N SER A 51 -14.52 -9.70 0.69
CA SER A 51 -15.73 -9.17 1.33
C SER A 51 -15.46 -8.67 2.73
N GLN A 52 -15.99 -7.49 3.05
CA GLN A 52 -15.93 -6.90 4.38
C GLN A 52 -16.70 -7.73 5.42
N ASP A 53 -17.69 -8.52 4.98
CA ASP A 53 -18.48 -9.41 5.84
C ASP A 53 -17.71 -10.68 6.27
N LEU A 54 -16.53 -10.92 5.68
CA LEU A 54 -15.71 -12.07 6.04
C LEU A 54 -15.16 -11.92 7.48
N PRO A 55 -15.25 -12.95 8.33
CA PRO A 55 -14.52 -12.95 9.59
C PRO A 55 -13.03 -12.75 9.34
N ASP A 56 -12.41 -11.85 10.09
CA ASP A 56 -11.00 -11.47 9.91
C ASP A 56 -10.65 -10.93 8.50
N ALA A 57 -11.58 -10.24 7.81
CA ALA A 57 -11.39 -9.71 6.46
C ALA A 57 -10.06 -8.95 6.26
N LEU A 58 -9.64 -8.10 7.20
CA LEU A 58 -8.38 -7.36 7.11
C LEU A 58 -7.14 -8.29 7.14
N LYS A 59 -7.17 -9.39 7.89
CA LYS A 59 -6.08 -10.38 7.85
C LYS A 59 -6.04 -11.09 6.50
N GLU A 60 -7.20 -11.37 5.91
CA GLU A 60 -7.29 -11.94 4.58
C GLU A 60 -6.77 -10.97 3.51
N VAL A 61 -7.05 -9.67 3.65
CA VAL A 61 -6.47 -8.61 2.81
C VAL A 61 -4.94 -8.63 2.87
N ASP A 62 -4.33 -8.64 4.06
CA ASP A 62 -2.87 -8.68 4.19
C ASP A 62 -2.27 -9.94 3.57
N ARG A 63 -2.92 -11.09 3.77
CA ARG A 63 -2.49 -12.37 3.19
C ARG A 63 -2.53 -12.33 1.67
N GLN A 64 -3.65 -11.86 1.11
CA GLN A 64 -3.84 -11.78 -0.34
C GLN A 64 -2.93 -10.72 -0.97
N TRP A 65 -2.77 -9.57 -0.32
CA TRP A 65 -1.88 -8.52 -0.79
C TRP A 65 -0.42 -8.99 -0.81
N LEU A 66 0.05 -9.68 0.23
CA LEU A 66 1.39 -10.28 0.25
C LEU A 66 1.53 -11.32 -0.87
N SER A 67 0.53 -12.20 -1.04
CA SER A 67 0.52 -13.22 -2.10
C SER A 67 0.63 -12.59 -3.49
N GLN A 68 -0.18 -11.55 -3.78
CA GLN A 68 -0.12 -10.82 -5.04
C GLN A 68 1.18 -10.05 -5.21
N GLY A 69 1.71 -9.43 -4.15
CA GLY A 69 2.99 -8.73 -4.18
C GLY A 69 4.15 -9.67 -4.52
N VAL A 70 4.18 -10.87 -3.93
CA VAL A 70 5.18 -11.91 -4.26
C VAL A 70 5.02 -12.38 -5.70
N LYS A 71 3.80 -12.73 -6.10
CA LYS A 71 3.49 -13.22 -7.45
C LYS A 71 3.86 -12.22 -8.56
N ASN A 72 3.78 -10.92 -8.26
CA ASN A 72 3.99 -9.84 -9.23
C ASN A 72 5.30 -9.07 -9.00
N SER A 73 6.26 -9.66 -8.27
CA SER A 73 7.60 -9.08 -8.08
C SER A 73 7.60 -7.67 -7.50
N LEU A 74 6.71 -7.41 -6.53
CA LEU A 74 6.66 -6.15 -5.81
C LEU A 74 7.89 -5.97 -4.92
N PHE A 75 8.35 -7.05 -4.29
CA PHE A 75 9.47 -7.06 -3.36
C PHE A 75 10.78 -7.39 -4.08
N ASN A 76 11.86 -6.73 -3.67
CA ASN A 76 13.20 -7.17 -4.04
C ASN A 76 13.64 -8.41 -3.21
N LYS A 77 14.87 -8.88 -3.41
CA LYS A 77 15.43 -10.04 -2.69
C LYS A 77 15.54 -9.85 -1.17
N GLU A 78 15.62 -8.61 -0.70
CA GLU A 78 15.59 -8.26 0.73
C GLU A 78 14.17 -8.09 1.30
N GLY A 79 13.12 -8.25 0.47
CA GLY A 79 11.74 -7.99 0.89
C GLY A 79 11.35 -6.51 0.90
N GLU A 80 12.13 -5.66 0.24
CA GLU A 80 11.94 -4.20 0.22
C GLU A 80 11.07 -3.74 -0.95
N PHE A 81 10.31 -2.68 -0.69
CA PHE A 81 9.39 -2.04 -1.62
C PHE A 81 9.12 -0.58 -1.18
N LEU A 82 8.37 0.16 -1.98
CA LEU A 82 7.89 1.50 -1.65
C LEU A 82 6.42 1.43 -1.23
N ILE A 83 6.02 2.19 -0.22
CA ILE A 83 4.63 2.29 0.22
C ILE A 83 4.16 3.74 0.25
N SER A 84 2.91 3.93 -0.13
CA SER A 84 2.11 5.14 0.09
C SER A 84 0.83 4.75 0.82
N VAL A 85 0.40 5.56 1.78
CA VAL A 85 -0.86 5.38 2.51
C VAL A 85 -1.77 6.55 2.13
N ALA A 86 -3.03 6.27 1.83
CA ALA A 86 -3.99 7.31 1.48
C ALA A 86 -4.30 8.23 2.67
N GLY A 87 -4.97 9.34 2.40
CA GLY A 87 -5.29 10.38 3.38
C GLY A 87 -4.56 11.71 3.15
N PRO A 88 -4.80 12.72 4.00
CA PRO A 88 -4.34 14.08 3.76
C PRO A 88 -2.82 14.16 3.59
N GLY A 89 -2.37 14.82 2.53
CA GLY A 89 -0.94 14.96 2.21
C GLY A 89 -0.23 13.65 1.83
N SER A 90 -0.96 12.60 1.44
CA SER A 90 -0.38 11.34 0.91
C SER A 90 0.51 11.59 -0.31
N VAL A 91 0.06 12.45 -1.22
CA VAL A 91 0.79 12.84 -2.43
C VAL A 91 2.04 13.66 -2.09
N ASP A 92 1.92 14.64 -1.20
CA ASP A 92 3.02 15.55 -0.83
C ASP A 92 4.14 14.84 -0.05
N PHE A 93 3.81 13.74 0.64
CA PHE A 93 4.76 12.96 1.42
C PHE A 93 5.66 12.07 0.57
N GLY A 94 5.18 11.69 -0.63
CA GLY A 94 5.90 10.80 -1.51
C GLY A 94 6.02 9.36 -0.97
N TRP A 95 6.95 8.62 -1.55
CA TRP A 95 7.17 7.22 -1.23
C TRP A 95 7.95 7.02 0.07
N THR A 96 7.53 6.04 0.86
CA THR A 96 8.35 5.52 1.97
C THR A 96 8.94 4.17 1.56
N ARG A 97 10.26 4.02 1.62
CA ARG A 97 10.88 2.71 1.44
C ARG A 97 10.73 1.89 2.71
N VAL A 98 10.26 0.66 2.57
CA VAL A 98 9.99 -0.25 3.67
C VAL A 98 10.47 -1.65 3.33
N ARG A 99 10.62 -2.49 4.35
CA ARG A 99 10.85 -3.92 4.25
C ARG A 99 9.71 -4.68 4.90
N TRP A 100 9.23 -5.72 4.23
CA TRP A 100 8.27 -6.65 4.81
C TRP A 100 8.88 -7.40 5.99
N SER A 101 8.09 -7.58 7.07
CA SER A 101 8.49 -8.38 8.23
C SER A 101 7.46 -9.49 8.50
N LYS A 102 7.82 -10.48 9.32
CA LYS A 102 6.91 -11.60 9.64
C LYS A 102 5.60 -11.17 10.33
N ASN A 103 5.61 -10.01 10.99
CA ASN A 103 4.46 -9.48 11.73
C ASN A 103 3.82 -8.30 10.99
N ALA A 104 4.17 -8.06 9.73
CA ALA A 104 3.62 -6.96 8.96
C ALA A 104 2.13 -7.20 8.68
N SER A 105 1.32 -6.18 8.98
CA SER A 105 -0.11 -6.10 8.74
C SER A 105 -0.44 -4.68 8.24
N PRO A 106 -0.10 -4.34 6.98
CA PRO A 106 -0.35 -2.99 6.45
C PRO A 106 -1.82 -2.55 6.55
N SER A 107 -2.78 -3.49 6.49
CA SER A 107 -4.20 -3.20 6.70
C SER A 107 -4.53 -2.65 8.10
N SER A 108 -3.64 -2.84 9.08
CA SER A 108 -3.78 -2.30 10.44
C SER A 108 -3.34 -0.85 10.56
N MET A 109 -2.80 -0.23 9.49
CA MET A 109 -2.45 1.19 9.52
C MET A 109 -3.72 2.02 9.70
N PRO A 110 -3.74 2.99 10.63
CA PRO A 110 -4.90 3.86 10.79
C PRO A 110 -5.28 4.59 9.50
N SER A 111 -6.51 4.39 9.06
CA SER A 111 -7.17 5.05 7.94
C SER A 111 -8.07 6.18 8.44
N GLN A 112 -8.59 7.01 7.52
CA GLN A 112 -9.54 8.07 7.89
C GLN A 112 -10.85 7.48 8.44
N ASP A 113 -11.31 6.39 7.82
CA ASP A 113 -12.47 5.63 8.24
C ASP A 113 -12.01 4.30 8.83
N GLU A 114 -12.55 3.93 9.99
CA GLU A 114 -12.24 2.67 10.66
C GLU A 114 -12.62 1.50 9.74
N ASN A 115 -11.69 0.56 9.56
CA ASN A 115 -11.81 -0.57 8.63
C ASN A 115 -11.82 -0.21 7.13
N SER A 116 -11.29 0.95 6.73
CA SER A 116 -11.12 1.30 5.31
C SER A 116 -9.64 1.45 4.96
N PRO A 117 -8.84 0.36 4.96
CA PRO A 117 -7.43 0.44 4.63
C PRO A 117 -7.26 0.87 3.18
N GLU A 118 -6.47 1.91 2.98
CA GLU A 118 -6.10 2.39 1.65
C GLU A 118 -4.61 2.65 1.58
N PHE A 119 -3.90 1.78 0.87
CA PHE A 119 -2.48 1.90 0.69
C PHE A 119 -2.05 1.28 -0.63
N LEU A 120 -0.88 1.69 -1.09
CA LEU A 120 -0.33 1.28 -2.37
C LEU A 120 1.15 0.94 -2.20
N GLY A 121 1.52 -0.28 -2.60
CA GLY A 121 2.91 -0.69 -2.75
C GLY A 121 3.41 -0.52 -4.18
N MET A 122 4.69 -0.19 -4.34
CA MET A 122 5.40 -0.15 -5.61
C MET A 122 6.75 -0.86 -5.50
N SER A 123 7.16 -1.58 -6.54
CA SER A 123 8.50 -2.16 -6.63
C SER A 123 9.57 -1.07 -6.73
N LEU A 124 10.79 -1.34 -6.22
CA LEU A 124 11.87 -0.35 -6.22
C LEU A 124 12.29 0.10 -7.63
N ASP A 125 12.01 -0.70 -8.67
CA ASP A 125 12.24 -0.34 -10.07
C ASP A 125 11.10 0.49 -10.69
N GLY A 126 10.05 0.79 -9.92
CA GLY A 126 8.92 1.62 -10.33
C GLY A 126 7.91 0.94 -11.26
N ARG A 127 8.05 -0.37 -11.54
CA ARG A 127 7.28 -1.03 -12.62
C ARG A 127 6.02 -1.75 -12.18
N ASN A 128 5.97 -2.26 -10.95
CA ASN A 128 4.87 -3.06 -10.44
C ASN A 128 4.22 -2.35 -9.26
N ILE A 129 2.88 -2.34 -9.25
CA ILE A 129 2.09 -1.76 -8.17
C ILE A 129 1.06 -2.77 -7.66
N CYS A 130 0.82 -2.74 -6.36
CA CYS A 130 -0.19 -3.54 -5.67
C CYS A 130 -0.87 -2.66 -4.63
N ALA A 131 -2.12 -2.29 -4.89
CA ALA A 131 -2.90 -1.41 -4.04
C ALA A 131 -4.00 -2.16 -3.30
N VAL A 132 -4.40 -1.61 -2.16
CA VAL A 132 -5.65 -1.90 -1.47
C VAL A 132 -6.51 -0.64 -1.51
N THR A 133 -7.75 -0.78 -1.97
CA THR A 133 -8.79 0.24 -1.87
C THR A 133 -10.00 -0.34 -1.15
N THR A 134 -10.82 0.54 -0.56
CA THR A 134 -12.09 0.13 0.05
C THR A 134 -13.22 0.55 -0.88
N GLU A 135 -13.90 -0.43 -1.45
CA GLU A 135 -15.11 -0.22 -2.26
C GLU A 135 -16.34 -0.71 -1.46
N GLU A 136 -17.53 -0.21 -1.78
CA GLU A 136 -18.76 -0.25 -0.95
C GLU A 136 -18.93 -1.46 0.00
N TYR A 137 -18.62 -2.68 -0.44
CA TYR A 137 -18.75 -3.91 0.36
C TYR A 137 -17.49 -4.80 0.39
N ASP A 138 -16.43 -4.42 -0.32
CA ASP A 138 -15.24 -5.25 -0.52
C ASP A 138 -13.96 -4.43 -0.35
N TYR A 139 -12.92 -5.09 0.16
CA TYR A 139 -11.55 -4.63 -0.01
C TYR A 139 -11.02 -5.12 -1.34
N TRP A 140 -10.62 -4.19 -2.19
CA TRP A 140 -10.10 -4.49 -3.51
C TRP A 140 -8.59 -4.48 -3.50
N ILE A 141 -8.00 -5.59 -3.96
CA ILE A 141 -6.57 -5.67 -4.24
C ILE A 141 -6.38 -5.53 -5.75
N VAL A 142 -5.71 -4.46 -6.15
CA VAL A 142 -5.47 -4.14 -7.54
C VAL A 142 -3.98 -4.26 -7.85
N VAL A 143 -3.64 -5.13 -8.80
CA VAL A 143 -2.28 -5.24 -9.33
C VAL A 143 -2.23 -4.57 -10.69
N SER A 144 -1.20 -3.76 -10.91
CA SER A 144 -0.97 -3.16 -12.22
C SER A 144 0.52 -2.96 -12.50
N LYS A 145 0.82 -2.61 -13.75
CA LYS A 145 2.15 -2.20 -14.18
C LYS A 145 2.13 -0.74 -14.57
N ILE A 146 3.19 -0.01 -14.20
CA ILE A 146 3.43 1.34 -14.68
C ILE A 146 4.60 1.30 -15.67
N GLN A 147 4.32 1.86 -16.85
CA GLN A 147 5.29 2.06 -17.94
C GLN A 147 5.57 3.55 -18.07
#